data_AF-A0A8T3Y0Z1-F1
#
_entry.id   AF-A0A8T3Y0Z1-F1
#
_cell.length_a   1.000
_cell.length_b   1.000
_cell.length_c   1.000
_cell.angle_alpha   90.00
_cell.angle_beta   90.00
_cell.angle_gamma   90.00
#
_symmetry.space_group_name_H-M   'P 1'
#
loop_
_entity.id
_entity.type
_entity.pdbx_description
1 polymer ?
#
loop_
_entity_poly.entity_id
_entity_poly.type
_entity_poly.pdbx_seq_one_letter_code
_entity_poly.pdbx_strand_id
1 'polypeptide(L)'
;TKDCKIIEATHDNIKDWKNDEFGYYLIRIKDGIIEAGLCKEIGKVSVLVKGMTAEDIYNTIIREDLVGTKQHAAYLGAELMKAEACLKLRKNYVQDAQLDV
;
A
#
# COMPACT_ATOMS: atom_id res chain seq x y z
N THR A 1 -30.92 17.98 10.09
CA THR A 1 -30.10 16.89 9.51
C THR A 1 -29.66 17.36 8.14
N LYS A 2 -28.35 17.59 7.94
CA LYS A 2 -27.84 18.00 6.61
C LYS A 2 -28.21 16.94 5.58
N ASP A 3 -28.61 17.37 4.39
CA ASP A 3 -28.83 16.48 3.25
C ASP A 3 -27.63 15.55 3.06
N CYS A 4 -27.86 14.26 3.22
CA CYS A 4 -26.83 13.23 3.03
C CYS A 4 -26.93 12.73 1.59
N LYS A 5 -25.91 13.02 0.78
CA LYS A 5 -25.81 12.47 -0.56
C LYS A 5 -25.30 11.03 -0.48
N ILE A 6 -26.11 10.08 -0.90
CA ILE A 6 -25.72 8.67 -1.04
C ILE A 6 -25.10 8.48 -2.43
N ILE A 7 -23.92 7.85 -2.48
CA ILE A 7 -23.21 7.51 -3.71
C ILE A 7 -22.88 6.01 -3.61
N GLU A 8 -23.29 5.22 -4.61
CA GLU A 8 -22.94 3.80 -4.67
C GLU A 8 -21.48 3.63 -5.10
N ALA A 9 -20.75 2.78 -4.39
CA ALA A 9 -19.37 2.47 -4.73
C ALA A 9 -19.31 1.58 -5.99
N THR A 10 -18.43 1.93 -6.91
CA THR A 10 -18.15 1.14 -8.12
C THR A 10 -16.64 1.12 -8.36
N HIS A 11 -16.15 0.08 -9.03
CA HIS A 11 -14.74 -0.06 -9.41
C HIS A 11 -14.65 -0.51 -10.87
N ASP A 12 -13.81 0.16 -11.65
CA ASP A 12 -13.53 -0.17 -13.03
C ASP A 12 -12.03 -0.37 -13.19
N ASN A 13 -11.60 -1.64 -13.24
CA ASN A 13 -10.18 -2.02 -13.27
C ASN A 13 -9.38 -1.36 -14.41
N ILE A 14 -10.01 -0.97 -15.52
CA ILE A 14 -9.33 -0.37 -16.67
C ILE A 14 -9.23 1.15 -16.50
N LYS A 15 -10.30 1.80 -16.01
CA LYS A 15 -10.31 3.26 -15.82
C LYS A 15 -9.59 3.71 -14.57
N ASP A 16 -9.62 2.89 -13.52
CA ASP A 16 -9.05 3.22 -12.23
C ASP A 16 -7.54 2.88 -12.18
N TRP A 17 -7.08 1.98 -13.06
CA TRP A 17 -5.66 1.68 -13.21
C TRP A 17 -4.96 2.81 -13.95
N LYS A 18 -4.09 3.52 -13.23
CA LYS A 18 -3.14 4.47 -13.79
C LYS A 18 -1.75 4.05 -13.38
N ASN A 19 -0.85 3.94 -14.35
CA ASN A 19 0.57 3.78 -14.05
C ASN A 19 1.03 5.00 -13.24
N ASP A 20 1.65 4.74 -12.11
CA ASP A 20 2.27 5.78 -11.31
C ASP A 20 3.65 6.11 -11.90
N GLU A 21 3.88 7.39 -12.15
CA GLU A 21 5.14 7.90 -12.69
C GLU A 21 6.32 7.64 -11.73
N PHE A 22 6.06 7.41 -10.44
CA PHE A 22 7.08 7.11 -9.44
C PHE A 22 7.53 5.64 -9.41
N GLY A 23 6.83 4.76 -10.11
CA GLY A 23 7.11 3.32 -10.11
C GLY A 23 6.15 2.54 -9.22
N TYR A 24 6.60 1.40 -8.68
CA TYR A 24 5.75 0.47 -7.91
C TYR A 24 6.39 0.12 -6.57
N TYR A 25 5.56 -0.32 -5.62
CA TYR A 25 6.01 -0.78 -4.31
C TYR A 25 6.05 -2.31 -4.22
N LEU A 26 7.14 -2.82 -3.66
CA LEU A 26 7.24 -4.19 -3.18
C LEU A 26 7.19 -4.19 -1.66
N ILE A 27 6.26 -4.93 -1.08
CA ILE A 27 6.11 -5.05 0.37
C ILE A 27 6.57 -6.42 0.83
N ARG A 28 7.27 -6.48 1.96
CA ARG A 28 7.55 -7.73 2.66
C ARG A 28 7.56 -7.54 4.16
N ILE A 29 7.37 -8.64 4.89
CA ILE A 29 7.62 -8.71 6.32
C ILE A 29 8.96 -9.40 6.53
N LYS A 30 9.87 -8.76 7.25
CA LYS A 30 11.19 -9.30 7.58
C LYS A 30 11.57 -8.91 9.01
N ASP A 31 12.03 -9.88 9.79
CA ASP A 31 12.53 -9.68 11.16
C ASP A 31 11.54 -8.92 12.07
N GLY A 32 10.23 -9.17 11.89
CA GLY A 32 9.17 -8.53 12.67
C GLY A 32 8.82 -7.10 12.27
N ILE A 33 9.31 -6.64 11.10
CA ILE A 33 9.12 -5.29 10.57
C ILE A 33 8.55 -5.38 9.15
N ILE A 34 7.70 -4.42 8.78
CA ILE A 34 7.19 -4.26 7.41
C ILE A 34 8.19 -3.39 6.62
N GLU A 35 8.60 -3.85 5.45
CA GLU A 35 9.44 -3.11 4.53
C GLU A 35 8.67 -2.80 3.24
N ALA A 36 8.57 -1.52 2.88
CA ALA A 36 7.98 -1.03 1.64
C ALA A 36 9.08 -0.45 0.74
N GLY A 37 9.41 -1.16 -0.34
CA GLY A 37 10.46 -0.81 -1.28
C GLY A 37 9.92 -0.17 -2.55
N LEU A 38 10.24 1.10 -2.79
CA LEU A 38 9.91 1.81 -4.03
C LEU A 38 10.86 1.41 -5.16
N CYS A 39 10.32 0.87 -6.25
CA CYS A 39 11.06 0.43 -7.42
C CYS A 39 10.72 1.30 -8.63
N LYS A 40 11.71 2.05 -9.14
CA LYS A 40 11.59 2.82 -10.39
C LYS A 40 11.96 2.01 -11.62
N GLU A 41 12.83 1.02 -11.43
CA GLU A 41 13.28 0.07 -12.42
C GLU A 41 12.93 -1.34 -11.94
N ILE A 42 12.65 -2.26 -12.87
CA ILE A 42 12.28 -3.64 -12.55
C ILE A 42 13.39 -4.27 -11.69
N GLY A 43 13.02 -4.72 -10.50
CA GLY A 43 13.91 -5.45 -9.58
C GLY A 43 14.90 -4.58 -8.79
N LYS A 44 14.82 -3.25 -8.89
CA LYS A 44 15.75 -2.33 -8.19
C LYS A 44 15.01 -1.42 -7.22
N VAL A 45 15.18 -1.68 -5.93
CA VAL A 45 14.67 -0.84 -4.86
C VAL A 45 15.49 0.45 -4.78
N SER A 46 14.83 1.58 -4.97
CA SER A 46 15.42 2.92 -4.93
C SER A 46 15.29 3.57 -3.55
N VAL A 47 14.19 3.33 -2.85
CA VAL A 47 13.92 3.81 -1.49
C VAL A 47 13.28 2.68 -0.69
N LEU A 48 13.65 2.52 0.58
CA LEU A 48 13.09 1.50 1.47
C LEU A 48 12.56 2.16 2.74
N VAL A 49 11.24 2.16 2.90
CA VAL A 49 10.57 2.65 4.12
C VAL A 49 10.26 1.46 5.01
N LYS A 50 10.59 1.53 6.29
CA LYS A 50 10.41 0.43 7.24
C LYS A 50 9.67 0.90 8.48
N GLY A 51 8.80 0.04 9.02
CA GLY A 51 8.03 0.35 10.22
C GLY A 51 7.28 -0.86 10.76
N MET A 52 6.72 -0.72 11.95
CA MET A 52 5.92 -1.78 12.58
C MET A 52 4.43 -1.65 12.27
N THR A 53 3.97 -0.46 11.90
CA THR A 53 2.57 -0.17 11.59
C THR A 53 2.43 0.34 10.16
N ALA A 54 1.29 0.07 9.53
CA ALA A 54 0.94 0.64 8.24
C ALA A 54 0.88 2.17 8.32
N GLU A 55 0.35 2.70 9.42
CA GLU A 55 0.21 4.14 9.67
C GLU A 55 1.52 4.90 9.64
N ASP A 56 2.56 4.38 10.30
CA ASP A 56 3.89 4.99 10.26
C ASP A 56 4.45 5.02 8.84
N ILE A 57 4.24 3.94 8.09
CA ILE A 57 4.82 3.75 6.76
C ILE A 57 4.10 4.63 5.73
N TYR A 58 2.77 4.57 5.61
CA TYR A 58 2.07 5.36 4.60
C TYR A 58 2.17 6.86 4.90
N ASN A 59 2.14 7.29 6.18
CA ASN A 59 2.31 8.71 6.50
C ASN A 59 3.72 9.20 6.18
N THR A 60 4.72 8.34 6.33
CA THR A 60 6.09 8.66 5.89
C THR A 60 6.17 8.77 4.38
N ILE A 61 5.61 7.82 3.64
CA ILE A 61 5.59 7.85 2.17
C ILE A 61 4.90 9.10 1.63
N ILE A 62 3.78 9.51 2.23
CA ILE A 62 3.06 10.74 1.86
C ILE A 62 3.89 11.98 2.21
N ARG A 63 4.45 12.04 3.42
CA ARG A 63 5.24 13.20 3.89
C ARG A 63 6.50 13.43 3.06
N GLU A 64 7.15 12.35 2.61
CA GLU A 64 8.35 12.39 1.79
C GLU A 64 8.06 12.47 0.28
N ASP A 65 6.78 12.64 -0.12
CA ASP A 65 6.33 12.76 -1.51
C ASP A 65 6.78 11.58 -2.42
N LEU A 66 6.67 10.36 -1.89
CA LEU A 66 7.12 9.12 -2.55
C LEU A 66 6.01 8.35 -3.27
N VAL A 67 4.83 8.95 -3.48
CA VAL A 67 3.69 8.33 -4.17
C VAL A 67 3.02 9.34 -5.10
N GLY A 68 2.80 8.96 -6.38
CA GLY A 68 2.37 9.92 -7.40
C GLY A 68 0.87 10.12 -7.49
N THR A 69 0.06 9.11 -7.16
CA THR A 69 -1.40 9.19 -7.32
C THR A 69 -2.16 8.79 -6.06
N LYS A 70 -3.35 9.39 -5.89
CA LYS A 70 -4.25 9.06 -4.77
C LYS A 70 -4.71 7.61 -4.80
N GLN A 71 -4.95 7.07 -6.00
CA GLN A 71 -5.28 5.65 -6.21
C GLN A 71 -4.15 4.76 -5.70
N HIS A 72 -2.90 5.08 -6.05
CA HIS A 72 -1.76 4.28 -5.61
C HIS A 72 -1.51 4.43 -4.10
N ALA A 73 -1.71 5.61 -3.53
CA ALA A 73 -1.68 5.81 -2.08
C ALA A 73 -2.74 4.97 -1.35
N ALA A 74 -3.96 4.88 -1.91
CA ALA A 74 -5.02 4.05 -1.35
C ALA A 74 -4.71 2.55 -1.44
N TYR A 75 -4.22 2.08 -2.59
CA TYR A 75 -3.75 0.69 -2.77
C TYR A 75 -2.62 0.36 -1.79
N LEU A 76 -1.62 1.24 -1.69
CA LEU A 76 -0.47 1.07 -0.81
C LEU A 76 -0.91 0.99 0.65
N GLY A 77 -1.83 1.86 1.09
CA GLY A 77 -2.42 1.79 2.43
C GLY A 77 -3.12 0.46 2.69
N ALA A 78 -3.89 -0.06 1.73
CA ALA A 78 -4.57 -1.35 1.86
C ALA A 78 -3.57 -2.52 2.01
N GLU A 79 -2.53 -2.55 1.18
CA GLU A 79 -1.51 -3.61 1.26
C GLU A 79 -0.65 -3.51 2.53
N LEU A 80 -0.32 -2.31 3.00
CA LEU A 80 0.39 -2.10 4.26
C LEU A 80 -0.46 -2.55 5.46
N MET A 81 -1.76 -2.26 5.47
CA MET A 81 -2.67 -2.75 6.50
C MET A 81 -2.77 -4.28 6.49
N LYS A 82 -2.78 -4.91 5.31
CA LYS A 82 -2.73 -6.38 5.18
C LYS A 82 -1.41 -6.94 5.74
N ALA A 83 -0.28 -6.30 5.43
CA ALA A 83 1.02 -6.70 5.98
C ALA A 83 1.06 -6.56 7.52
N GLU A 84 0.53 -5.48 8.07
CA GLU A 84 0.43 -5.30 9.53
C GLU A 84 -0.46 -6.35 10.18
N ALA A 85 -1.59 -6.69 9.56
CA ALA A 85 -2.46 -7.77 10.04
C ALA A 85 -1.72 -9.13 10.03
N CYS A 86 -1.03 -9.47 8.94
CA CYS A 86 -0.22 -10.69 8.86
C CYS A 86 0.87 -10.72 9.94
N LEU A 87 1.56 -9.60 10.17
CA LEU A 87 2.60 -9.48 11.20
C LEU A 87 2.02 -9.76 12.60
N LYS A 88 0.89 -9.12 12.94
CA LYS A 88 0.22 -9.30 14.25
C LYS A 88 -0.31 -10.71 14.44
N LEU A 89 -0.88 -11.31 13.39
CA LEU A 89 -1.46 -12.65 13.41
C LEU A 89 -0.43 -13.77 13.20
N ARG A 90 0.85 -13.43 12.97
CA ARG A 90 1.93 -14.37 12.61
C ARG A 90 1.57 -15.24 11.39
N LYS A 91 0.90 -14.64 10.41
CA LYS A 91 0.58 -15.25 9.11
C LYS A 91 1.58 -14.80 8.05
N ASN A 92 1.68 -15.57 6.97
CA ASN A 92 2.46 -15.18 5.80
C ASN A 92 1.76 -14.04 5.06
N TYR A 93 2.50 -12.99 4.74
CA TYR A 93 2.03 -11.94 3.84
C TYR A 93 2.42 -12.28 2.40
N VAL A 94 1.45 -12.16 1.49
CA VAL A 94 1.67 -12.22 0.04
C VAL A 94 0.93 -11.03 -0.58
N GLN A 95 1.68 -10.19 -1.31
CA GLN A 95 1.14 -9.03 -2.01
C GLN A 95 0.15 -9.47 -3.09
N ASP A 96 -0.94 -8.71 -3.28
CA ASP A 96 -2.04 -8.98 -4.23
C ASP A 96 -2.80 -10.30 -4.05
N ALA A 97 -2.35 -11.20 -3.17
CA ALA A 97 -3.10 -12.36 -2.75
C ALA A 97 -4.17 -11.98 -1.73
N GLN A 98 -5.24 -12.77 -1.69
CA GLN A 98 -6.21 -12.69 -0.61
C GLN A 98 -5.57 -13.11 0.71
N LEU A 99 -6.02 -12.47 1.79
CA LEU A 99 -5.67 -12.93 3.12
C LEU A 99 -6.46 -14.22 3.38
N ASP A 100 -5.77 -15.35 3.52
CA ASP A 100 -6.38 -16.57 4.05
C ASP A 100 -6.76 -16.31 5.51
N VAL A 101 -8.03 -15.96 5.75
CA VAL A 101 -8.60 -15.68 7.08
C VAL A 101 -8.93 -16.96 7.83
#